data_AF-A0AA89C4G9-F1
#
_entry.id   AF-A0AA89C4G9-F1
#
_cell.length_a   1.000
_cell.length_b   1.000
_cell.length_c   1.000
_cell.angle_alpha   90.00
_cell.angle_beta   90.00
_cell.angle_gamma   90.00
#
_symmetry.space_group_name_H-M   'P 1'
#
loop_
_entity.id
_entity.type
_entity.pdbx_description
1 polymer ?
#
loop_
_entity_poly.entity_id
_entity_poly.type
_entity_poly.pdbx_seq_one_letter_code
_entity_poly.pdbx_strand_id
1 'polypeptide(L)'
;MYVAKKYCVDRLTSKCKQFVQNNINSNNACILMDEAVKFVDEDVLQSCLQRIKEDTEACIQRQEFINICKESLELITKLEKITVKEEILYEQVIKWCDAECERQKLEVTWLNKRNVLGDLRFNIRFPVMEARYFTKHVASTDLLTFEEKVEISMYYTQQHEGSKGDLKYFNKNNRKKYFPPEPKYEPGMYPVLYEEDGIVICTEDV
;
A
#
# COMPACT_ATOMS: atom_id res chain seq x y z
N MET A 1 4.77 15.10 -17.50
CA MET A 1 3.29 15.27 -17.52
C MET A 1 2.84 16.70 -17.25
N TYR A 2 3.32 17.38 -16.20
CA TYR A 2 2.86 18.73 -15.78
C TYR A 2 2.69 19.75 -16.93
N VAL A 3 3.74 19.96 -17.74
CA VAL A 3 3.73 20.93 -18.85
C VAL A 3 2.69 20.57 -19.92
N ALA A 4 2.65 19.29 -20.34
CA ALA A 4 1.71 18.84 -21.38
C ALA A 4 0.25 19.05 -20.98
N LYS A 5 -0.09 18.79 -19.70
CA LYS A 5 -1.43 19.01 -19.15
C LYS A 5 -1.75 20.49 -18.95
N LYS A 6 -0.77 21.28 -18.48
CA LYS A 6 -0.90 22.73 -18.32
C LYS A 6 -1.17 23.47 -19.64
N TYR A 7 -0.61 22.98 -20.74
CA TYR A 7 -0.78 23.57 -22.08
C TYR A 7 -1.78 22.80 -22.97
N CYS A 8 -2.57 21.87 -22.40
CA CYS A 8 -3.61 21.10 -23.09
C CYS A 8 -3.14 20.44 -24.40
N VAL A 9 -1.92 19.92 -24.42
CA VAL A 9 -1.38 19.22 -25.59
C VAL A 9 -1.73 17.75 -25.50
N ASP A 10 -2.92 17.38 -25.96
CA ASP A 10 -3.52 16.05 -25.75
C ASP A 10 -2.62 14.91 -26.27
N ARG A 11 -2.08 15.05 -27.49
CA ARG A 11 -1.19 14.03 -28.08
C ARG A 11 0.07 13.79 -27.24
N LEU A 12 0.63 14.84 -26.64
CA LEU A 12 1.80 14.73 -25.78
C LEU A 12 1.41 14.10 -24.44
N THR A 13 0.25 14.46 -23.90
CA THR A 13 -0.31 13.89 -22.68
C THR A 13 -0.50 12.38 -22.81
N SER A 14 -1.11 11.90 -23.91
CA SER A 14 -1.28 10.47 -24.17
C SER A 14 0.06 9.73 -24.24
N LYS A 15 1.05 10.27 -24.97
CA LYS A 15 2.38 9.65 -25.05
C LYS A 15 3.09 9.61 -23.68
N CYS A 16 2.98 10.68 -22.90
CA CYS A 16 3.53 10.71 -21.54
C CYS A 16 2.86 9.67 -20.63
N LYS A 17 1.54 9.52 -20.68
CA LYS A 17 0.81 8.50 -19.90
C LYS A 17 1.30 7.10 -20.25
N GLN A 18 1.37 6.76 -21.54
CA GLN A 18 1.83 5.45 -22.00
C GLN A 18 3.27 5.17 -21.55
N PHE A 19 4.16 6.17 -21.65
CA PHE A 19 5.53 6.03 -21.17
C PHE A 19 5.57 5.76 -19.66
N VAL A 20 4.78 6.49 -18.86
CA VAL A 20 4.72 6.29 -17.42
C VAL A 20 4.20 4.89 -17.08
N GLN A 21 3.09 4.47 -17.69
CA GLN A 21 2.48 3.16 -17.47
C GLN A 21 3.43 2.00 -17.79
N ASN A 22 4.22 2.11 -18.86
CA ASN A 22 5.19 1.09 -19.24
C ASN A 22 6.41 1.02 -18.31
N ASN A 23 6.70 2.08 -17.55
CA ASN A 23 7.89 2.20 -16.71
C ASN A 23 7.57 2.22 -15.20
N ILE A 24 6.34 1.87 -14.80
CA ILE A 24 6.00 1.72 -13.38
C ILE A 24 6.77 0.53 -12.81
N ASN A 25 7.43 0.74 -11.69
CA ASN A 25 8.16 -0.26 -10.92
C ASN A 25 8.08 0.05 -9.42
N SER A 26 8.57 -0.85 -8.59
CA SER A 26 8.42 -0.77 -7.13
C SER A 26 9.15 0.43 -6.51
N ASN A 27 10.12 1.04 -7.22
CA ASN A 27 10.83 2.22 -6.75
C ASN A 27 10.04 3.52 -7.01
N ASN A 28 9.32 3.60 -8.13
CA ASN A 28 8.63 4.82 -8.53
C ASN A 28 7.11 4.79 -8.31
N ALA A 29 6.52 3.62 -8.04
CA ALA A 29 5.07 3.45 -7.96
C ALA A 29 4.41 4.39 -6.93
N CYS A 30 4.99 4.55 -5.73
CA CYS A 30 4.44 5.42 -4.68
C CYS A 30 4.44 6.90 -5.09
N ILE A 31 5.54 7.40 -5.67
CA ILE A 31 5.63 8.80 -6.13
C ILE A 31 4.71 9.03 -7.33
N LEU A 32 4.70 8.10 -8.29
CA LEU A 32 3.84 8.22 -9.47
C LEU A 32 2.36 8.18 -9.10
N MET A 33 1.98 7.37 -8.11
CA MET A 33 0.63 7.35 -7.55
C MET A 33 0.30 8.71 -6.92
N ASP A 34 1.21 9.27 -6.13
CA ASP A 34 1.04 10.57 -5.47
C ASP A 34 0.84 11.71 -6.48
N GLU A 35 1.63 11.70 -7.55
CA GLU A 35 1.47 12.65 -8.66
C GLU A 35 0.17 12.39 -9.44
N ALA A 36 -0.22 11.13 -9.67
CA ALA A 36 -1.45 10.79 -10.37
C ALA A 36 -2.70 11.27 -9.60
N VAL A 37 -2.67 11.22 -8.26
CA VAL A 37 -3.72 11.81 -7.41
C VAL A 37 -3.79 13.33 -7.62
N LYS A 38 -2.65 14.04 -7.58
CA LYS A 38 -2.61 15.50 -7.81
C LYS A 38 -3.10 15.91 -9.19
N PHE A 39 -2.79 15.09 -10.20
CA PHE A 39 -3.22 15.35 -11.57
C PHE A 39 -4.61 14.82 -11.88
N VAL A 40 -5.29 14.10 -10.99
CA VAL A 40 -6.58 13.45 -11.27
C VAL A 40 -6.49 12.59 -12.54
N ASP A 41 -5.45 11.75 -12.61
CA ASP A 41 -5.21 10.84 -13.74
C ASP A 41 -5.53 9.40 -13.32
N GLU A 42 -6.79 8.99 -13.54
CA GLU A 42 -7.29 7.69 -13.08
C GLU A 42 -6.57 6.50 -13.72
N ASP A 43 -6.22 6.59 -15.01
CA ASP A 43 -5.56 5.49 -15.73
C ASP A 43 -4.19 5.18 -15.12
N VAL A 44 -3.39 6.23 -14.89
CA VAL A 44 -2.06 6.09 -14.27
C VAL A 44 -2.20 5.65 -12.82
N LEU A 45 -3.18 6.21 -12.09
CA LEU A 45 -3.45 5.85 -10.70
C LEU A 45 -3.77 4.35 -10.57
N GLN A 46 -4.63 3.80 -11.43
CA GLN A 46 -4.96 2.38 -11.40
C GLN A 46 -3.74 1.51 -11.73
N SER A 47 -2.93 1.89 -12.73
CA SER A 47 -1.69 1.16 -13.05
C SER A 47 -0.68 1.19 -11.89
N CYS A 48 -0.54 2.32 -11.19
CA CYS A 48 0.31 2.42 -10.00
C CYS A 48 -0.20 1.54 -8.86
N LEU A 49 -1.50 1.63 -8.54
CA LEU A 49 -2.12 0.81 -7.49
C LEU A 49 -2.01 -0.68 -7.82
N GLN A 50 -2.12 -1.06 -9.08
CA GLN A 50 -1.94 -2.42 -9.55
C GLN A 50 -0.51 -2.92 -9.27
N ARG A 51 0.52 -2.13 -9.61
CA ARG A 51 1.91 -2.48 -9.28
C ARG A 51 2.15 -2.55 -7.76
N ILE A 52 1.55 -1.65 -6.98
CA ILE A 52 1.66 -1.68 -5.52
C ILE A 52 1.04 -2.96 -4.96
N LYS A 53 -0.06 -3.47 -5.52
CA LYS A 53 -0.65 -4.75 -5.10
C LYS A 53 0.25 -5.95 -5.43
N GLU A 54 0.91 -5.90 -6.59
CA GLU A 54 1.82 -6.95 -7.06
C GLU A 54 3.07 -7.06 -6.18
N ASP A 55 3.64 -5.91 -5.79
CA ASP A 55 4.90 -5.85 -5.03
C ASP A 55 4.80 -4.89 -3.84
N THR A 56 3.83 -5.14 -2.95
CA THR A 56 3.51 -4.17 -1.89
C THR A 56 4.67 -3.97 -0.93
N GLU A 57 5.34 -5.05 -0.54
CA GLU A 57 6.44 -4.98 0.42
C GLU A 57 7.58 -4.09 -0.11
N ALA A 58 8.00 -4.30 -1.36
CA ALA A 58 9.06 -3.50 -1.96
C ALA A 58 8.65 -2.06 -2.26
N CYS A 59 7.35 -1.76 -2.38
CA CYS A 59 6.85 -0.39 -2.56
C CYS A 59 6.77 0.37 -1.23
N ILE A 60 6.27 -0.25 -0.15
CA ILE A 60 6.02 0.45 1.12
C ILE A 60 7.27 0.60 1.99
N GLN A 61 8.27 -0.27 1.83
CA GLN A 61 9.52 -0.17 2.57
C GLN A 61 10.43 0.96 2.07
N ARG A 62 10.04 1.63 0.99
CA ARG A 62 10.79 2.68 0.32
C ARG A 62 10.63 4.02 1.04
N GLN A 63 11.66 4.86 0.96
CA GLN A 63 11.61 6.21 1.53
C GLN A 63 10.54 7.06 0.84
N GLU A 64 10.30 6.76 -0.42
CA GLU A 64 9.28 7.32 -1.28
C GLU A 64 7.88 7.21 -0.68
N PHE A 65 7.58 6.11 0.02
CA PHE A 65 6.30 5.92 0.71
C PHE A 65 6.10 6.92 1.86
N ILE A 66 7.16 7.29 2.57
CA ILE A 66 7.12 8.22 3.72
C ILE A 66 6.79 9.66 3.26
N ASN A 67 7.02 9.96 1.99
CA ASN A 67 6.86 11.29 1.41
C ASN A 67 5.54 11.52 0.65
N ILE A 68 4.66 10.52 0.58
CA ILE A 68 3.35 10.67 -0.10
C ILE A 68 2.39 11.53 0.71
N CYS A 69 1.38 12.13 0.05
CA CYS A 69 0.32 12.87 0.72
C CYS A 69 -0.64 11.95 1.50
N LYS A 70 -1.47 12.55 2.36
CA LYS A 70 -2.42 11.82 3.20
C LYS A 70 -3.46 11.06 2.37
N GLU A 71 -3.92 11.65 1.26
CA GLU A 71 -4.89 11.06 0.34
C GLU A 71 -4.31 9.79 -0.32
N SER A 72 -3.05 9.85 -0.74
CA SER A 72 -2.30 8.71 -1.26
C SER A 72 -2.13 7.59 -0.23
N LEU A 73 -1.82 7.95 1.01
CA LEU A 73 -1.73 6.99 2.12
C LEU A 73 -3.09 6.31 2.38
N GLU A 74 -4.18 7.07 2.33
CA GLU A 74 -5.53 6.55 2.49
C GLU A 74 -5.86 5.51 1.41
N LEU A 75 -5.50 5.77 0.15
CA LEU A 75 -5.70 4.82 -0.95
C LEU A 75 -4.98 3.50 -0.68
N ILE A 76 -3.70 3.54 -0.28
CA ILE A 76 -2.91 2.33 0.00
C ILE A 76 -3.50 1.59 1.21
N THR A 77 -3.78 2.28 2.31
CA THR A 77 -4.28 1.66 3.55
C THR A 77 -5.68 1.05 3.39
N LYS A 78 -6.49 1.52 2.44
CA LYS A 78 -7.80 0.93 2.10
C LYS A 78 -7.72 -0.29 1.19
N LEU A 79 -6.59 -0.55 0.51
CA LEU A 79 -6.49 -1.67 -0.42
C LEU A 79 -6.74 -3.00 0.30
N GLU A 80 -7.72 -3.75 -0.20
CA GLU A 80 -8.06 -5.05 0.38
C GLU A 80 -7.04 -6.14 0.01
N LYS A 81 -6.36 -5.99 -1.13
CA LYS A 81 -5.41 -6.96 -1.67
C LYS A 81 -3.97 -6.47 -1.50
N ILE A 82 -3.39 -6.69 -0.33
CA ILE A 82 -1.99 -6.38 -0.03
C ILE A 82 -1.33 -7.66 0.50
N THR A 83 -0.11 -7.94 0.04
CA THR A 83 0.65 -9.14 0.42
C THR A 83 1.50 -8.97 1.68
N VAL A 84 1.60 -7.74 2.22
CA VAL A 84 2.41 -7.44 3.40
C VAL A 84 1.67 -7.73 4.72
N LYS A 85 2.44 -8.04 5.77
CA LYS A 85 1.94 -8.13 7.15
C LYS A 85 1.49 -6.76 7.67
N GLU A 86 0.40 -6.74 8.46
CA GLU A 86 -0.13 -5.49 9.04
C GLU A 86 0.87 -4.79 9.96
N GLU A 87 1.74 -5.55 10.65
CA GLU A 87 2.81 -5.00 11.48
C GLU A 87 3.79 -4.15 10.67
N ILE A 88 4.18 -4.61 9.47
CA ILE A 88 5.09 -3.88 8.58
C ILE A 88 4.38 -2.63 8.04
N LEU A 89 3.11 -2.76 7.64
CA LEU A 89 2.32 -1.61 7.18
C LEU A 89 2.21 -0.55 8.29
N TYR A 90 1.92 -0.98 9.52
CA TYR A 90 1.88 -0.11 10.70
C TYR A 90 3.19 0.63 10.90
N GLU A 91 4.33 -0.06 10.89
CA GLU A 91 5.65 0.56 11.05
C GLU A 91 5.92 1.65 10.01
N GLN A 92 5.57 1.39 8.74
CA GLN A 92 5.74 2.39 7.67
C GLN A 92 4.77 3.57 7.83
N VAL A 93 3.54 3.33 8.29
CA VAL A 93 2.58 4.41 8.61
C VAL A 93 3.10 5.27 9.78
N ILE A 94 3.72 4.67 10.79
CA ILE A 94 4.30 5.43 11.92
C ILE A 94 5.46 6.31 11.45
N LYS A 95 6.33 5.81 10.55
CA LYS A 95 7.38 6.62 9.92
C LYS A 95 6.81 7.74 9.04
N TRP A 96 5.72 7.47 8.34
CA TRP A 96 4.99 8.51 7.62
C TRP A 96 4.45 9.58 8.60
N CYS A 97 3.91 9.19 9.75
CA CYS A 97 3.44 10.13 10.77
C CYS A 97 4.58 10.97 11.35
N ASP A 98 5.78 10.39 11.53
CA ASP A 98 6.99 11.13 11.92
C ASP A 98 7.29 12.25 10.92
N ALA A 99 7.42 11.87 9.65
CA ALA A 99 7.72 12.82 8.57
C ALA A 99 6.59 13.85 8.40
N GLU A 100 5.33 13.47 8.58
CA GLU A 100 4.20 14.39 8.48
C GLU A 100 4.18 15.39 9.64
N CYS A 101 4.52 14.97 10.86
CA CYS A 101 4.71 15.89 11.98
C CYS A 101 5.80 16.91 11.67
N GLU A 102 6.95 16.47 11.14
CA GLU A 102 8.03 17.35 10.72
C GLU A 102 7.61 18.33 9.61
N ARG A 103 6.89 17.84 8.59
CA ARG A 103 6.33 18.68 7.51
C ARG A 103 5.40 19.76 8.04
N GLN A 104 4.61 19.44 9.06
CA GLN A 104 3.71 20.38 9.74
C GLN A 104 4.38 21.21 10.85
N LYS A 105 5.70 21.04 11.07
CA LYS A 105 6.48 21.70 12.13
C LYS A 105 5.93 21.41 13.54
N LEU A 106 5.42 20.20 13.73
CA LEU A 106 4.95 19.68 15.01
C LEU A 106 6.05 18.84 15.66
N GLU A 107 6.10 18.83 16.99
CA GLU A 107 6.93 17.89 17.72
C GLU A 107 6.46 16.45 17.47
N VAL A 108 7.40 15.53 17.30
CA VAL A 108 7.13 14.12 17.08
C VAL A 108 6.69 13.45 18.39
N THR A 109 5.39 13.56 18.69
CA THR A 109 4.75 12.93 19.86
C THR A 109 3.66 11.97 19.40
N TRP A 110 3.32 10.96 20.20
CA TRP A 110 2.24 10.03 19.86
C TRP A 110 0.88 10.71 19.65
N LEU A 111 0.61 11.77 20.43
CA LEU A 111 -0.60 12.56 20.27
C LEU A 111 -0.61 13.30 18.92
N ASN A 112 0.50 13.90 18.52
CA ASN A 112 0.61 14.56 17.22
C ASN A 112 0.53 13.55 16.07
N LYS A 113 1.17 12.37 16.19
CA LYS A 113 1.02 11.27 15.23
C LYS A 113 -0.43 10.85 15.05
N ARG A 114 -1.16 10.72 16.16
CA ARG A 114 -2.60 10.43 16.14
C ARG A 114 -3.37 11.54 15.41
N ASN A 115 -3.06 12.80 15.67
CA ASN A 115 -3.73 13.94 15.05
C ASN A 115 -3.48 14.00 13.53
N VAL A 116 -2.23 13.85 13.08
CA VAL A 116 -1.91 13.88 11.64
C VAL A 116 -2.52 12.69 10.90
N LEU A 117 -2.51 11.50 11.52
CA LEU A 117 -3.10 10.30 10.95
C LEU A 117 -4.65 10.40 10.91
N GLY A 118 -5.27 10.91 11.97
CA GLY A 118 -6.72 11.06 12.08
C GLY A 118 -7.45 9.73 11.95
N ASP A 119 -8.44 9.67 11.06
CA ASP A 119 -9.29 8.48 10.86
C ASP A 119 -8.61 7.38 10.03
N LEU A 120 -7.48 7.67 9.37
CA LEU A 120 -6.72 6.65 8.64
C LEU A 120 -6.23 5.53 9.57
N ARG A 121 -6.13 5.79 10.89
CA ARG A 121 -5.81 4.76 11.88
C ARG A 121 -6.78 3.57 11.84
N PHE A 122 -8.05 3.80 11.49
CA PHE A 122 -9.05 2.73 11.40
C PHE A 122 -8.89 1.84 10.16
N ASN A 123 -8.11 2.28 9.16
CA ASN A 123 -7.77 1.46 8.00
C ASN A 123 -6.67 0.42 8.33
N ILE A 124 -5.94 0.61 9.42
CA ILE A 124 -4.94 -0.34 9.93
C ILE A 124 -5.69 -1.44 10.69
N ARG A 125 -5.41 -2.70 10.35
CA ARG A 125 -6.14 -3.85 10.91
C ARG A 125 -5.42 -4.40 12.13
N PHE A 126 -5.37 -3.63 13.21
CA PHE A 126 -4.73 -4.04 14.47
C PHE A 126 -5.12 -5.45 14.96
N PRO A 127 -6.39 -5.89 14.91
CA PRO A 127 -6.78 -7.22 15.39
C PRO A 127 -6.16 -8.39 14.61
N VAL A 128 -5.65 -8.12 13.39
CA VAL A 128 -4.96 -9.11 12.55
C VAL A 128 -3.48 -9.27 12.98
N MET A 129 -2.91 -8.28 13.67
CA MET A 129 -1.54 -8.35 14.16
C MET A 129 -1.39 -9.41 15.26
N GLU A 130 -0.17 -9.93 15.44
CA GLU A 130 0.16 -10.80 16.58
C GLU A 130 -0.14 -10.07 17.91
N ALA A 131 -0.91 -10.71 18.81
CA ALA A 131 -1.30 -10.11 20.09
C ALA A 131 -0.09 -9.62 20.93
N ARG A 132 1.02 -10.34 20.88
CA ARG A 132 2.28 -9.97 21.54
C ARG A 132 2.90 -8.73 20.91
N TYR A 133 2.87 -8.62 19.58
CA TYR A 133 3.35 -7.44 18.87
C TYR A 133 2.48 -6.23 19.24
N PHE A 134 1.15 -6.37 19.17
CA PHE A 134 0.22 -5.31 19.56
C PHE A 134 0.48 -4.79 20.97
N THR A 135 0.61 -5.69 21.95
CA THR A 135 0.85 -5.33 23.35
C THR A 135 2.15 -4.54 23.52
N LYS A 136 3.21 -4.95 22.82
CA LYS A 136 4.54 -4.36 22.96
C LYS A 136 4.69 -3.03 22.20
N HIS A 137 4.13 -2.94 20.99
CA HIS A 137 4.44 -1.88 20.03
C HIS A 137 3.29 -0.91 19.74
N VAL A 138 2.05 -1.28 20.06
CA VAL A 138 0.85 -0.45 19.81
C VAL A 138 0.20 -0.03 21.13
N ALA A 139 -0.10 -0.98 22.02
CA ALA A 139 -0.81 -0.71 23.28
C ALA A 139 -0.02 0.18 24.24
N SER A 140 1.31 0.14 24.16
CA SER A 140 2.24 0.99 24.93
C SER A 140 2.30 2.45 24.44
N THR A 141 1.68 2.76 23.30
CA THR A 141 1.73 4.09 22.66
C THR A 141 0.40 4.83 22.79
N ASP A 142 0.37 6.15 22.64
CA ASP A 142 -0.89 6.94 22.70
C ASP A 142 -1.58 7.11 21.34
N LEU A 143 -1.21 6.30 20.35
CA LEU A 143 -1.86 6.31 19.04
C LEU A 143 -3.35 5.91 19.14
N LEU A 144 -3.64 4.90 19.95
CA LEU A 144 -4.98 4.40 20.24
C LEU A 144 -5.45 4.89 21.61
N THR A 145 -6.75 5.12 21.77
CA THR A 145 -7.38 5.42 23.06
C THR A 145 -7.35 4.19 23.94
N PHE A 146 -7.54 4.40 25.24
CA PHE A 146 -7.73 3.31 26.18
C PHE A 146 -8.89 2.39 25.78
N GLU A 147 -10.03 2.94 25.34
CA GLU A 147 -11.19 2.16 24.87
C GLU A 147 -10.83 1.31 23.64
N GLU A 148 -10.20 1.91 22.62
CA GLU A 148 -9.74 1.22 21.41
C GLU A 148 -8.75 0.09 21.74
N LYS A 149 -7.84 0.30 22.70
CA LYS A 149 -6.88 -0.73 23.14
C LYS A 149 -7.56 -1.89 23.86
N VAL A 150 -8.45 -1.59 24.81
CA VAL A 150 -9.18 -2.60 25.60
C VAL A 150 -10.04 -3.47 24.68
N GLU A 151 -10.71 -2.86 23.70
CA GLU A 151 -11.52 -3.59 22.73
C GLU A 151 -10.69 -4.64 21.96
N ILE A 152 -9.54 -4.24 21.42
CA ILE A 152 -8.64 -5.15 20.70
C ILE A 152 -8.08 -6.23 21.64
N SER A 153 -7.69 -5.88 22.86
CA SER A 153 -7.21 -6.85 23.86
C SER A 153 -8.27 -7.88 24.23
N MET A 154 -9.52 -7.47 24.43
CA MET A 154 -10.64 -8.37 24.69
C MET A 154 -10.88 -9.32 23.52
N TYR A 155 -10.78 -8.81 22.28
CA TYR A 155 -10.89 -9.64 21.09
C TYR A 155 -9.83 -10.75 21.06
N TYR A 156 -8.57 -10.47 21.40
CA TYR A 156 -7.53 -11.52 21.47
C TYR A 156 -7.85 -12.59 22.51
N THR A 157 -8.35 -12.23 23.69
CA THR A 157 -8.76 -13.19 24.72
C THR A 157 -9.93 -14.06 24.25
N GLN A 158 -10.95 -13.45 23.64
CA GLN A 158 -12.12 -14.16 23.13
C GLN A 158 -11.77 -15.13 21.99
N GLN A 159 -10.84 -14.76 21.10
CA GLN A 159 -10.34 -15.66 20.06
C GLN A 159 -9.66 -16.89 20.65
N HIS A 160 -8.87 -16.72 21.73
CA HIS A 160 -8.24 -17.82 22.44
C HIS A 160 -9.28 -18.74 23.12
N GLU A 161 -10.40 -18.17 23.57
CA GLU A 161 -11.53 -18.90 24.16
C GLU A 161 -12.50 -19.51 23.12
N GLY A 162 -12.23 -19.34 21.81
CA GLY A 162 -13.06 -19.87 20.73
C GLY A 162 -14.35 -19.08 20.47
N SER A 163 -14.49 -17.90 21.06
CA SER A 163 -15.64 -17.01 20.86
C SER A 163 -15.44 -16.08 19.65
N LYS A 164 -16.52 -15.82 18.91
CA LYS A 164 -16.52 -14.83 17.82
C LYS A 164 -16.78 -13.44 18.41
N GLY A 165 -15.72 -12.81 18.92
CA GLY A 165 -15.75 -11.42 19.33
C GLY A 165 -16.08 -10.48 18.17
N ASP A 166 -16.91 -9.47 18.45
CA ASP A 166 -17.17 -8.34 17.56
C ASP A 166 -16.37 -7.11 18.00
N LEU A 167 -16.01 -6.28 17.01
CA LEU A 167 -15.29 -5.03 17.21
C LEU A 167 -16.14 -3.88 16.67
N LYS A 168 -16.20 -2.79 17.42
CA LYS A 168 -16.94 -1.58 17.06
C LYS A 168 -16.13 -0.70 16.09
N TYR A 169 -14.82 -0.60 16.29
CA TYR A 169 -14.01 0.40 15.61
C TYR A 169 -13.08 -0.16 14.52
N PHE A 170 -12.62 -1.41 14.67
CA PHE A 170 -11.54 -1.96 13.82
C PHE A 170 -11.98 -3.14 12.97
N ASN A 171 -11.43 -3.20 11.76
CA ASN A 171 -11.63 -4.31 10.85
C ASN A 171 -10.84 -5.55 11.32
N LYS A 172 -11.55 -6.64 11.63
CA LYS A 172 -10.97 -7.93 12.06
C LYS A 172 -10.56 -8.88 10.94
N ASN A 173 -10.90 -8.54 9.69
CA ASN A 173 -10.65 -9.44 8.56
C ASN A 173 -9.23 -9.30 8.03
N ASN A 174 -8.59 -10.42 7.71
CA ASN A 174 -7.33 -10.43 6.96
C ASN A 174 -7.50 -9.72 5.60
N ARG A 175 -6.43 -9.06 5.13
CA ARG A 175 -6.39 -8.61 3.73
C ARG A 175 -6.46 -9.81 2.80
N LYS A 176 -7.19 -9.68 1.70
CA LYS A 176 -7.30 -10.72 0.68
C LYS A 176 -5.93 -10.94 0.06
N LYS A 177 -5.57 -12.21 -0.21
CA LYS A 177 -4.37 -12.49 -0.99
C LYS A 177 -4.53 -11.88 -2.38
N TYR A 178 -3.48 -11.18 -2.82
CA TYR A 178 -3.41 -10.73 -4.19
C TYR A 178 -3.05 -11.94 -5.07
N PHE A 179 -3.87 -12.18 -6.09
CA PHE A 179 -3.59 -13.13 -7.16
C PHE A 179 -3.47 -12.28 -8.44
N PRO A 180 -2.29 -12.25 -9.08
CA PRO A 180 -2.16 -11.56 -10.36
C PRO A 180 -3.15 -12.17 -11.36
N PRO A 181 -3.80 -11.34 -12.21
CA PRO A 181 -4.61 -11.87 -13.30
C PRO A 181 -3.72 -12.77 -14.17
N GLU A 182 -4.27 -13.90 -14.62
CA GLU A 182 -3.57 -14.76 -15.57
C GLU A 182 -3.14 -13.91 -16.79
N PRO A 183 -1.91 -14.11 -17.30
CA PRO A 183 -1.50 -13.43 -18.52
C PRO A 183 -2.55 -13.71 -19.60
N LYS A 184 -3.07 -12.65 -20.23
CA LYS A 184 -3.89 -12.83 -21.43
C LYS A 184 -2.92 -13.26 -22.54
N TYR A 185 -2.70 -14.56 -22.66
CA TYR A 185 -2.03 -15.11 -23.84
C TYR A 185 -2.97 -14.86 -25.02
N GLU A 186 -2.55 -14.01 -25.95
CA GLU A 186 -3.23 -13.93 -27.24
C GLU A 186 -3.13 -15.30 -27.92
N PRO A 187 -4.21 -15.82 -28.55
CA PRO A 187 -4.15 -17.09 -29.28
C PRO A 187 -3.02 -17.04 -30.32
N GLY A 188 -1.93 -17.78 -30.07
CA GLY A 188 -0.74 -17.79 -30.94
C GLY A 188 0.57 -17.37 -30.25
N MET A 189 0.54 -16.77 -29.06
CA MET A 189 1.76 -16.58 -28.24
C MET A 189 2.03 -17.83 -27.40
N TYR A 190 2.46 -18.92 -28.05
CA TYR A 190 3.16 -19.99 -27.34
C TYR A 190 4.67 -19.69 -27.40
N PRO A 191 5.41 -19.80 -26.27
CA PRO A 191 6.86 -19.86 -26.33
C PRO A 191 7.23 -21.02 -27.26
N VAL A 192 7.98 -20.74 -28.33
CA VAL A 192 8.45 -21.80 -29.20
C VAL A 192 9.59 -22.51 -28.46
N LEU A 193 9.25 -23.61 -27.79
CA LEU A 193 10.23 -24.50 -27.18
C LEU A 193 10.86 -25.32 -28.32
N TYR A 194 11.99 -24.87 -28.84
CA TYR A 194 12.85 -25.72 -29.67
C TYR A 194 13.82 -26.46 -28.75
N GLU A 195 13.70 -27.78 -28.69
CA GLU A 195 14.76 -28.65 -28.19
C GLU A 195 15.81 -28.84 -29.29
N GLU A 196 16.92 -28.12 -29.20
CA GLU A 196 18.18 -28.59 -29.77
C GLU A 196 19.13 -28.90 -28.61
N ASP A 197 19.57 -30.16 -28.54
CA ASP A 197 20.60 -30.67 -27.63
C ASP A 197 20.36 -30.46 -26.11
N GLY A 198 19.10 -30.54 -25.66
CA GLY A 198 18.76 -30.69 -24.24
C GLY A 198 19.02 -29.47 -23.36
N ILE A 199 19.22 -28.28 -23.95
CA ILE A 199 19.35 -27.02 -23.23
C ILE A 199 18.19 -26.11 -23.63
N VAL A 200 17.34 -25.76 -22.66
CA VAL A 200 16.28 -24.76 -22.84
C VAL A 200 16.92 -23.37 -22.84
N ILE A 201 16.96 -22.71 -24.00
CA ILE A 201 17.44 -21.34 -24.14
C ILE A 201 16.23 -20.42 -24.25
N CYS A 202 15.99 -19.57 -23.25
CA CYS A 202 15.05 -18.46 -23.37
C CYS A 202 15.73 -17.34 -24.17
N THR A 203 15.32 -17.10 -25.41
CA THR A 203 15.71 -15.86 -26.10
C THR A 203 14.69 -14.76 -25.76
N GLU A 204 15.16 -13.69 -25.12
CA GLU A 204 14.46 -12.41 -25.14
C GLU A 204 14.67 -11.81 -26.53
N ASP A 205 13.70 -11.97 -27.42
CA ASP A 205 13.84 -11.49 -28.80
C ASP A 205 13.62 -9.96 -28.92
N VAL A 206 14.49 -9.43 -29.77
CA VAL A 206 14.79 -8.05 -30.20
C VAL A 206 13.67 -7.38 -30.98
#